data_AF-A0AAV5WST8-F1
#
_entry.id   AF-A0AAV5WST8-F1
#
_cell.length_a   1.000
_cell.length_b   1.000
_cell.length_c   1.000
_cell.angle_alpha   90.00
_cell.angle_beta   90.00
_cell.angle_gamma   90.00
#
_symmetry.space_group_name_H-M   'P 1'
#
loop_
_entity.id
_entity.type
_entity.pdbx_description
1 polymer ?
#
loop_
_entity_poly.entity_id
_entity_poly.type
_entity_poly.pdbx_seq_one_letter_code
_entity_poly.pdbx_strand_id
1 'polypeptide(L)'
;STVCSGLMSLITSSFCDVRNNGFNVSTETDEDIEEIGKLQLKFNVATFIICMVGIAGNILNLKTLQSSSLQSVPFMYIRSLAVFDLVSFIITFIKINRRKNFFQTYYVMFYKSCFEPVIINTFFIGGLYCAFMLTLERYLLISRPHYKQRKPKQMARIRIGIALFAAFILHIPLGLQFIPVPSKIVGQYTIGNNVGLLCR
;
A
#
# COMPACT_ATOMS: atom_id res chain seq x y z
N SER A 1 -5.06 9.50 26.52
CA SER A 1 -3.86 8.88 25.91
C SER A 1 -3.65 7.40 26.27
N THR A 2 -4.62 6.71 26.88
CA THR A 2 -4.44 5.34 27.42
C THR A 2 -4.94 4.23 26.48
N VAL A 3 -5.75 4.56 25.46
CA VAL A 3 -6.38 3.58 24.56
C VAL A 3 -5.43 3.12 23.44
N CYS A 4 -4.43 3.94 23.08
CA CYS A 4 -3.50 3.64 21.99
C CYS A 4 -2.43 2.61 22.38
N SER A 5 -2.05 2.53 23.66
CA SER A 5 -1.11 1.52 24.18
C SER A 5 -1.75 0.13 24.32
N GLY A 6 -3.05 0.05 24.65
CA GLY A 6 -3.75 -1.23 24.82
C GLY A 6 -4.01 -1.96 23.49
N LEU A 7 -4.33 -1.22 22.41
CA LEU A 7 -4.54 -1.82 21.09
C LEU A 7 -3.22 -2.33 20.49
N MET A 8 -2.11 -1.64 20.73
CA MET A 8 -0.78 -2.10 20.31
C MET A 8 -0.38 -3.39 21.04
N SER A 9 -0.71 -3.52 22.33
CA SER A 9 -0.44 -4.72 23.14
C SER A 9 -1.23 -5.95 22.68
N LEU A 10 -2.51 -5.79 22.32
CA LEU A 10 -3.39 -6.88 21.88
C LEU A 10 -3.00 -7.42 20.49
N ILE A 11 -2.55 -6.54 19.59
CA ILE A 11 -2.04 -6.95 18.29
C ILE A 11 -0.75 -7.74 18.49
N THR A 12 0.16 -7.28 19.35
CA THR A 12 1.46 -7.93 19.59
C THR A 12 1.31 -9.34 20.19
N SER A 13 0.37 -9.56 21.11
CA SER A 13 0.15 -10.89 21.71
C SER A 13 -0.41 -11.92 20.72
N SER A 14 -1.25 -11.51 19.78
CA SER A 14 -1.77 -12.41 18.74
C SER A 14 -0.71 -12.87 17.74
N PHE A 15 0.36 -12.08 17.54
CA PHE A 15 1.44 -12.43 16.62
C PHE A 15 2.46 -13.42 17.20
N CYS A 16 2.70 -13.41 18.53
CA CYS A 16 3.64 -14.35 19.16
C CYS A 16 3.02 -15.74 19.43
N ASP A 17 1.70 -15.85 19.59
CA ASP A 17 1.03 -17.13 19.91
C ASP A 17 1.02 -18.13 18.73
N VAL A 18 1.08 -17.65 17.48
CA VAL A 18 1.13 -18.50 16.28
C VAL A 18 2.38 -19.39 16.23
N ARG A 19 3.47 -19.03 16.93
CA ARG A 19 4.72 -19.80 16.91
C ARG A 19 4.72 -21.01 17.85
N ASN A 20 3.94 -21.00 18.94
CA ASN A 20 4.00 -22.11 19.90
C ASN A 20 3.43 -23.43 19.33
N ASN A 21 2.63 -23.34 18.28
CA ASN A 21 2.12 -24.52 17.55
C ASN A 21 2.85 -24.77 16.21
N GLY A 22 3.82 -23.94 15.81
CA GLY A 22 4.46 -23.99 14.49
C GLY A 22 5.93 -24.42 14.45
N PHE A 23 6.57 -24.67 15.61
CA PHE A 23 7.97 -25.09 15.67
C PHE A 23 8.13 -26.61 15.84
N ASN A 24 7.47 -27.37 14.97
CA ASN A 24 7.98 -28.66 14.52
C ASN A 24 8.44 -28.44 13.08
N VAL A 25 9.53 -27.68 12.91
CA VAL A 25 10.21 -27.52 11.62
C VAL A 25 10.96 -28.82 11.35
N SER A 26 10.20 -29.83 10.90
CA SER A 26 10.73 -30.90 10.08
C SER A 26 11.35 -30.26 8.83
N THR A 27 12.59 -30.65 8.55
CA THR A 27 13.32 -30.50 7.28
C THR A 27 12.41 -30.19 6.10
N GLU A 28 12.46 -28.94 5.60
CA GLU A 28 11.79 -28.52 4.36
C GLU A 28 12.23 -29.44 3.22
N THR A 29 11.26 -30.12 2.62
CA THR A 29 11.44 -31.01 1.48
C THR A 29 11.66 -30.18 0.21
N ASP A 30 12.50 -30.64 -0.73
CA ASP A 30 12.75 -29.96 -2.01
C ASP A 30 11.45 -29.68 -2.81
N GLU A 31 10.40 -30.47 -2.56
CA GLU A 31 9.05 -30.31 -3.12
C GLU A 31 8.36 -29.01 -2.66
N ASP A 32 8.55 -28.58 -1.41
CA ASP A 32 7.92 -27.36 -0.86
C ASP A 32 8.50 -26.08 -1.48
N ILE A 33 9.81 -26.09 -1.77
CA ILE A 33 10.53 -24.96 -2.39
C ILE A 33 10.04 -24.77 -3.84
N GLU A 34 9.77 -25.86 -4.56
CA GLU A 34 9.25 -25.81 -5.93
C GLU A 34 7.81 -25.28 -5.98
N GLU A 35 6.95 -25.70 -5.03
CA GLU A 35 5.59 -25.18 -4.92
C GLU A 35 5.55 -23.68 -4.60
N ILE A 36 6.38 -23.22 -3.65
CA ILE A 36 6.50 -21.79 -3.30
C ILE A 36 7.00 -20.99 -4.51
N GLY A 37 7.96 -21.52 -5.27
CA GLY A 37 8.47 -20.89 -6.49
C GLY A 37 7.38 -20.73 -7.56
N LYS A 38 6.58 -21.77 -7.80
CA LYS A 38 5.45 -21.73 -8.74
C LYS A 38 4.38 -20.73 -8.31
N LEU A 39 4.08 -20.64 -7.01
CA LEU A 39 3.13 -19.66 -6.48
C LEU A 39 3.64 -18.22 -6.68
N GLN A 40 4.91 -17.94 -6.36
CA GLN A 40 5.49 -16.61 -6.56
C GLN A 40 5.47 -16.18 -8.02
N LEU A 41 5.73 -17.10 -8.95
CA LEU A 41 5.63 -16.83 -10.39
C LEU A 41 4.19 -16.45 -10.78
N LYS A 42 3.19 -17.23 -10.35
CA LYS A 42 1.77 -16.95 -10.62
C LYS A 42 1.34 -15.58 -10.07
N PHE A 43 1.72 -15.26 -8.83
CA PHE A 43 1.44 -13.96 -8.22
C PHE A 43 2.08 -12.80 -8.99
N ASN A 44 3.32 -12.97 -9.46
CA ASN A 44 3.99 -11.93 -10.25
C ASN A 44 3.31 -11.68 -11.58
N VAL A 45 2.94 -12.74 -12.29
CA VAL A 45 2.25 -12.63 -13.59
C VAL A 45 0.89 -11.96 -13.40
N ALA A 46 0.12 -12.38 -12.38
CA ALA A 46 -1.14 -11.75 -12.06
C ALA A 46 -0.97 -10.26 -11.72
N THR A 47 0.02 -9.91 -10.89
CA THR A 47 0.31 -8.52 -10.52
C THR A 47 0.71 -7.69 -11.74
N PHE A 48 1.50 -8.25 -12.66
CA PHE A 48 1.87 -7.58 -13.91
C PHE A 48 0.65 -7.26 -14.77
N ILE A 49 -0.25 -8.23 -14.96
CA ILE A 49 -1.49 -8.04 -15.73
C ILE A 49 -2.36 -6.96 -15.08
N ILE A 50 -2.54 -7.02 -13.75
CA ILE A 50 -3.32 -6.03 -13.00
C ILE A 50 -2.70 -4.64 -13.14
N CYS A 51 -1.37 -4.50 -13.08
CA CYS A 51 -0.70 -3.22 -13.28
C CYS A 51 -0.95 -2.66 -14.69
N MET A 52 -0.85 -3.49 -15.73
CA MET A 52 -1.08 -3.04 -17.11
C MET A 52 -2.52 -2.57 -17.33
N VAL A 53 -3.49 -3.35 -16.85
CA VAL A 53 -4.92 -2.99 -16.90
C VAL A 53 -5.19 -1.74 -16.07
N GLY A 54 -4.61 -1.64 -14.88
CA GLY A 54 -4.75 -0.50 -13.97
C GLY A 54 -4.17 0.79 -14.55
N ILE A 55 -2.99 0.74 -15.17
CA ILE A 55 -2.37 1.89 -15.84
C ILE A 55 -3.24 2.33 -17.03
N ALA A 56 -3.62 1.39 -17.91
CA ALA A 56 -4.46 1.70 -19.07
C ALA A 56 -5.81 2.29 -18.66
N GLY A 57 -6.48 1.67 -17.68
CA GLY A 57 -7.78 2.12 -17.16
C GLY A 57 -7.71 3.51 -16.52
N ASN A 58 -6.69 3.80 -15.72
CA ASN A 58 -6.52 5.10 -15.10
C ASN A 58 -6.13 6.20 -16.11
N ILE A 59 -5.35 5.88 -17.15
CA ILE A 59 -5.07 6.81 -18.25
C ILE A 59 -6.34 7.12 -19.04
N LEU A 60 -7.16 6.11 -19.35
CA LEU A 60 -8.45 6.31 -20.02
C LEU A 60 -9.41 7.14 -19.17
N ASN A 61 -9.43 6.92 -17.86
CA ASN A 61 -10.20 7.72 -16.91
C ASN A 61 -9.73 9.19 -16.97
N LEU A 62 -8.42 9.44 -16.92
CA LEU A 62 -7.85 10.79 -16.98
C LEU A 62 -8.11 11.48 -18.32
N LYS A 63 -8.00 10.78 -19.45
CA LYS A 63 -8.30 11.32 -20.79
C LYS A 63 -9.78 11.65 -20.95
N THR A 64 -10.67 10.78 -20.48
CA THR A 64 -12.12 11.03 -20.49
C THR A 64 -12.46 12.27 -19.66
N LEU A 65 -11.78 12.45 -18.51
CA LEU A 65 -11.97 13.60 -17.63
C LEU A 65 -11.26 14.89 -18.08
N GLN A 66 -10.42 14.86 -19.12
CA GLN A 66 -9.84 16.07 -19.70
C GLN A 66 -10.88 16.93 -20.45
N SER A 67 -12.08 16.42 -20.71
CA SER A 67 -13.16 17.19 -21.33
C SER A 67 -13.61 18.32 -20.41
N SER A 68 -13.39 19.57 -20.85
CA SER A 68 -13.48 20.82 -20.08
C SER A 68 -14.89 21.22 -19.62
N SER A 69 -15.90 20.37 -19.74
CA SER A 69 -17.30 20.79 -19.70
C SER A 69 -17.93 20.85 -18.29
N LEU A 70 -17.38 20.17 -17.27
CA LEU A 70 -18.02 20.12 -15.93
C LEU A 70 -17.01 20.24 -14.78
N GLN A 71 -16.67 21.46 -14.38
CA GLN A 71 -15.82 21.76 -13.20
C GLN A 71 -16.55 21.55 -11.85
N SER A 72 -17.26 20.44 -11.66
CA SER A 72 -17.85 20.13 -10.36
C SER A 72 -16.87 19.40 -9.44
N VAL A 73 -17.08 19.53 -8.13
CA VAL A 73 -16.24 18.95 -7.06
C VAL A 73 -15.94 17.45 -7.28
N PRO A 74 -16.91 16.61 -7.69
CA PRO A 74 -16.67 15.19 -7.98
C PRO A 74 -15.56 14.92 -9.00
N PHE A 75 -15.42 15.76 -10.04
CA PHE A 75 -14.38 15.55 -11.06
C PHE A 75 -12.97 15.75 -10.50
N MET A 76 -12.81 16.60 -9.47
CA MET A 76 -11.50 16.78 -8.81
C MET A 76 -11.09 15.52 -8.03
N TYR A 77 -12.03 14.85 -7.38
CA TYR A 77 -11.75 13.59 -6.67
C TYR A 77 -11.44 12.46 -7.65
N ILE A 78 -12.20 12.32 -8.74
CA ILE A 78 -11.93 11.28 -9.75
C ILE A 78 -10.56 11.49 -10.41
N ARG A 79 -10.17 12.74 -10.69
CA ARG A 79 -8.84 13.05 -11.21
C ARG A 79 -7.74 12.71 -10.21
N SER A 80 -7.94 13.03 -8.92
CA SER A 80 -6.95 12.75 -7.88
C SER A 80 -6.82 11.24 -7.61
N LEU A 81 -7.95 10.51 -7.62
CA LEU A 81 -8.03 9.06 -7.56
C LEU A 81 -7.19 8.41 -8.68
N ALA A 82 -7.45 8.80 -9.94
CA ALA A 82 -6.72 8.26 -11.09
C ALA A 82 -5.20 8.52 -11.00
N VAL A 83 -4.79 9.68 -10.45
CA VAL A 83 -3.37 9.99 -10.22
C VAL A 83 -2.76 9.09 -9.14
N PHE A 84 -3.44 8.89 -8.00
CA PHE A 84 -2.94 8.03 -6.93
C PHE A 84 -2.82 6.56 -7.34
N ASP A 85 -3.82 6.06 -8.08
CA ASP A 85 -3.79 4.69 -8.59
C ASP A 85 -2.67 4.51 -9.62
N LEU A 86 -2.48 5.49 -10.51
CA LEU A 86 -1.41 5.47 -11.51
C LEU A 86 -0.02 5.49 -10.86
N VAL A 87 0.19 6.31 -9.83
CA VAL A 87 1.43 6.32 -9.04
C VAL A 87 1.67 4.95 -8.38
N SER A 88 0.64 4.36 -7.77
CA SER A 88 0.74 3.05 -7.12
C SER A 88 1.12 1.93 -8.10
N PHE A 89 0.48 1.90 -9.28
CA PHE A 89 0.79 0.91 -10.32
C PHE A 89 2.16 1.13 -10.95
N ILE A 90 2.60 2.37 -11.18
CA ILE A 90 3.95 2.65 -11.69
C ILE A 90 5.02 2.13 -10.72
N ILE A 91 4.88 2.43 -9.43
CA ILE A 91 5.85 1.97 -8.42
C ILE A 91 5.85 0.43 -8.36
N THR A 92 4.69 -0.20 -8.40
CA THR A 92 4.56 -1.67 -8.43
C THR A 92 5.17 -2.28 -9.69
N PHE A 93 5.00 -1.64 -10.85
CA PHE A 93 5.60 -2.08 -12.11
C PHE A 93 7.14 -1.98 -12.07
N ILE A 94 7.67 -0.87 -11.54
CA ILE A 94 9.11 -0.69 -11.33
C ILE A 94 9.65 -1.78 -10.40
N LYS A 95 8.94 -2.12 -9.32
CA LYS A 95 9.31 -3.20 -8.38
C LYS A 95 9.49 -4.54 -9.07
N ILE A 96 8.55 -4.91 -9.95
CA ILE A 96 8.59 -6.18 -10.70
C ILE A 96 9.80 -6.20 -11.64
N ASN A 97 10.06 -5.11 -12.37
CA ASN A 97 11.17 -5.02 -13.31
C ASN A 97 12.55 -4.96 -12.62
N ARG A 98 12.64 -4.31 -11.44
CA ARG A 98 13.89 -4.16 -10.68
C ARG A 98 14.34 -5.42 -9.95
N ARG A 99 13.59 -6.53 -10.03
CA ARG A 99 13.97 -7.78 -9.37
C ARG A 99 15.27 -8.40 -9.92
N LYS A 100 15.70 -8.03 -11.14
CA LYS A 100 16.81 -8.71 -11.84
C LYS A 100 18.22 -8.12 -11.63
N ASN A 101 18.39 -6.85 -11.26
CA ASN A 101 19.66 -6.13 -11.56
C ASN A 101 20.28 -5.25 -10.43
N PHE A 102 20.17 -5.58 -9.14
CA PHE A 102 20.80 -4.73 -8.09
C PHE A 102 21.65 -5.47 -7.07
N PHE A 103 22.84 -4.94 -6.83
CA PHE A 103 23.72 -5.26 -5.71
C PHE A 103 22.96 -5.09 -4.38
N GLN A 104 23.08 -6.07 -3.48
CA GLN A 104 22.36 -6.13 -2.22
C GLN A 104 23.02 -5.29 -1.12
N THR A 105 23.20 -3.99 -1.37
CA THR A 105 23.70 -3.07 -0.34
C THR A 105 22.63 -2.86 0.73
N TYR A 106 23.05 -2.73 2.00
CA TYR A 106 22.17 -2.49 3.16
C TYR A 106 21.09 -1.42 2.90
N TYR A 107 21.50 -0.26 2.36
CA TYR A 107 20.58 0.84 2.04
C TYR A 107 19.50 0.48 1.03
N VAL A 108 19.84 -0.34 0.02
CA VAL A 108 18.90 -0.78 -1.00
C VAL A 108 17.89 -1.76 -0.41
N MET A 109 18.33 -2.64 0.49
CA MET A 109 17.45 -3.59 1.18
C MET A 109 16.53 -2.91 2.20
N PHE A 110 17.05 -1.94 2.95
CA PHE A 110 16.24 -1.12 3.85
C PHE A 110 15.15 -0.36 3.08
N TYR A 111 15.51 0.27 1.96
CA TYR A 111 14.55 0.98 1.11
C TYR A 111 13.48 0.04 0.54
N LYS A 112 13.88 -1.12 0.01
CA LYS A 112 12.95 -2.13 -0.54
C LYS A 112 11.98 -2.71 0.50
N SER A 113 12.43 -2.85 1.75
CA SER A 113 11.64 -3.49 2.81
C SER A 113 10.74 -2.52 3.55
N CYS A 114 11.26 -1.33 3.86
CA CYS A 114 10.55 -0.38 4.71
C CYS A 114 9.80 0.68 3.89
N PHE A 115 10.38 1.20 2.81
CA PHE A 115 9.79 2.34 2.08
C PHE A 115 8.87 1.89 0.96
N GLU A 116 9.33 0.96 0.12
CA GLU A 116 8.59 0.54 -1.07
C GLU A 116 7.16 0.02 -0.77
N PRO A 117 6.92 -0.91 0.17
CA PRO A 117 5.57 -1.36 0.49
C PRO A 117 4.71 -0.29 1.19
N VAL A 118 5.32 0.56 2.03
CA VAL A 118 4.60 1.64 2.73
C VAL A 118 4.08 2.67 1.73
N ILE A 119 4.91 3.06 0.76
CA ILE A 119 4.53 4.03 -0.27
C ILE A 119 3.41 3.47 -1.15
N ILE A 120 3.56 2.23 -1.65
CA ILE A 120 2.54 1.59 -2.50
C ILE A 120 1.20 1.52 -1.76
N ASN A 121 1.20 1.04 -0.52
CA ASN A 121 -0.02 0.92 0.26
C ASN A 121 -0.63 2.30 0.60
N THR A 122 0.20 3.30 0.93
CA THR A 122 -0.29 4.65 1.23
C THR A 122 -1.05 5.24 0.04
N PHE A 123 -0.51 5.15 -1.18
CA PHE A 123 -1.18 5.68 -2.36
C PHE A 123 -2.41 4.85 -2.74
N PHE A 124 -2.38 3.53 -2.55
CA PHE A 124 -3.54 2.66 -2.79
C PHE A 124 -4.71 2.95 -1.84
N ILE A 125 -4.45 2.98 -0.52
CA ILE A 125 -5.47 3.34 0.48
C ILE A 125 -5.91 4.80 0.30
N GLY A 126 -4.98 5.71 -0.03
CA GLY A 126 -5.30 7.11 -0.34
C GLY A 126 -6.27 7.24 -1.52
N GLY A 127 -6.09 6.43 -2.57
CA GLY A 127 -7.05 6.27 -3.66
C GLY A 127 -8.42 5.82 -3.16
N LEU A 128 -8.48 4.71 -2.40
CA LEU A 128 -9.73 4.20 -1.84
C LEU A 128 -10.49 5.26 -1.00
N TYR A 129 -9.77 6.04 -0.20
CA TYR A 129 -10.37 7.11 0.60
C TYR A 129 -10.90 8.25 -0.26
N CYS A 130 -10.22 8.61 -1.36
CA CYS A 130 -10.74 9.54 -2.36
C CYS A 130 -12.03 9.04 -3.01
N ALA A 131 -12.10 7.75 -3.35
CA ALA A 131 -13.32 7.13 -3.91
C ALA A 131 -14.48 7.13 -2.90
N PHE A 132 -14.20 6.88 -1.62
CA PHE A 132 -15.18 6.98 -0.55
C PHE A 132 -15.70 8.41 -0.37
N MET A 133 -14.79 9.40 -0.32
CA MET A 133 -15.16 10.81 -0.21
C MET A 133 -15.99 11.30 -1.40
N LEU A 134 -15.66 10.85 -2.62
CA LEU A 134 -16.46 11.10 -3.81
C LEU A 134 -17.90 10.57 -3.66
N THR A 135 -18.04 9.37 -3.11
CA THR A 135 -19.34 8.73 -2.88
C THR A 135 -20.16 9.51 -1.85
N LEU A 136 -19.52 9.92 -0.75
CA LEU A 136 -20.14 10.76 0.27
C LEU A 136 -20.58 12.12 -0.28
N GLU A 137 -19.76 12.77 -1.09
CA GLU A 137 -20.14 14.05 -1.69
C GLU A 137 -21.31 13.91 -2.65
N ARG A 138 -21.34 12.86 -3.47
CA ARG A 138 -22.49 12.57 -4.34
C ARG A 138 -23.75 12.29 -3.52
N TYR A 139 -23.63 11.51 -2.45
CA TYR A 139 -24.75 11.23 -1.55
C TYR A 139 -25.32 12.52 -0.93
N LEU A 140 -24.45 13.40 -0.40
CA LEU A 140 -24.88 14.67 0.21
C LEU A 140 -25.56 15.61 -0.79
N LEU A 141 -25.09 15.65 -2.04
CA LEU A 141 -25.70 16.45 -3.10
C LEU A 141 -27.11 15.96 -3.45
N ILE A 142 -27.31 14.63 -3.47
CA ILE A 142 -28.61 14.01 -3.75
C ILE A 142 -29.56 14.21 -2.56
N SER A 143 -29.10 13.96 -1.34
CA SER A 143 -29.94 14.04 -0.13
C SER A 143 -30.24 15.46 0.32
N ARG A 144 -29.39 16.46 0.01
CA ARG A 144 -29.54 17.84 0.45
C ARG A 144 -29.21 18.85 -0.67
N PRO A 145 -30.11 19.05 -1.64
CA PRO A 145 -29.86 19.93 -2.80
C PRO A 145 -29.66 21.41 -2.43
N HIS A 146 -30.11 21.87 -1.25
CA HIS A 146 -29.93 23.25 -0.78
C HIS A 146 -28.65 23.48 0.04
N TYR A 147 -27.85 22.43 0.26
CA TYR A 147 -26.59 22.57 0.99
C TYR A 147 -25.51 23.23 0.11
N LYS A 148 -25.47 24.56 0.13
CA LYS A 148 -24.51 25.35 -0.65
C LYS A 148 -23.20 25.52 0.13
N GLN A 149 -22.21 24.69 -0.18
CA GLN A 149 -20.87 24.89 0.38
C GLN A 149 -20.26 26.20 -0.15
N ARG A 150 -19.73 27.03 0.76
CA ARG A 150 -19.20 28.37 0.45
C ARG A 150 -17.90 28.34 -0.37
N LYS A 151 -17.07 27.29 -0.22
CA LYS A 151 -15.80 27.07 -0.96
C LYS A 151 -15.51 25.58 -1.20
N PRO A 152 -16.28 24.90 -2.06
CA PRO A 152 -16.23 23.44 -2.17
C PRO A 152 -14.91 22.91 -2.76
N LYS A 153 -14.32 23.63 -3.74
CA LYS A 153 -13.05 23.23 -4.37
C LYS A 153 -11.86 23.24 -3.39
N GLN A 154 -11.82 24.21 -2.48
CA GLN A 154 -10.72 24.33 -1.50
C GLN A 154 -10.87 23.27 -0.39
N MET A 155 -12.10 23.04 0.07
CA MET A 155 -12.38 22.00 1.07
C MET A 155 -12.12 20.60 0.53
N ALA A 156 -12.43 20.34 -0.75
CA ALA A 156 -12.09 19.07 -1.39
C ALA A 156 -10.57 18.81 -1.42
N ARG A 157 -9.76 19.80 -1.78
CA ARG A 157 -8.29 19.66 -1.75
C ARG A 157 -7.76 19.39 -0.35
N ILE A 158 -8.29 20.08 0.66
CA ILE A 158 -7.90 19.88 2.06
C ILE A 158 -8.29 18.45 2.50
N ARG A 159 -9.49 17.98 2.17
CA ARG A 159 -9.95 16.62 2.50
C ARG A 159 -9.08 15.54 1.85
N ILE A 160 -8.71 15.72 0.59
CA ILE A 160 -7.77 14.83 -0.13
C ILE A 160 -6.40 14.83 0.56
N GLY A 161 -5.90 16.00 0.95
CA GLY A 161 -4.63 16.12 1.69
C GLY A 161 -4.67 15.42 3.04
N ILE A 162 -5.73 15.62 3.83
CA ILE A 162 -5.92 14.97 5.13
C ILE A 162 -6.06 13.45 4.97
N ALA A 163 -6.77 13.00 3.94
CA ALA A 163 -6.91 11.58 3.62
C ALA A 163 -5.56 10.92 3.37
N LEU A 164 -4.73 11.54 2.54
CA LEU A 164 -3.41 11.05 2.21
C LEU A 164 -2.48 11.05 3.44
N PHE A 165 -2.57 12.09 4.26
CA PHE A 165 -1.81 12.19 5.51
C PHE A 165 -2.22 11.12 6.54
N ALA A 166 -3.52 10.88 6.70
CA ALA A 166 -4.04 9.84 7.57
C ALA A 166 -3.65 8.44 7.09
N ALA A 167 -3.72 8.19 5.77
CA ALA A 167 -3.28 6.94 5.17
C ALA A 167 -1.78 6.68 5.42
N PHE A 168 -0.95 7.73 5.31
CA PHE A 168 0.48 7.64 5.60
C PHE A 168 0.73 7.27 7.06
N ILE A 169 0.10 7.98 8.02
CA ILE A 169 0.26 7.70 9.46
C ILE A 169 -0.12 6.26 9.80
N LEU A 170 -1.22 5.75 9.24
CA LEU A 170 -1.68 4.38 9.47
C LEU A 170 -0.69 3.31 8.98
N HIS A 171 0.13 3.63 7.97
CA HIS A 171 1.07 2.68 7.36
C HIS A 171 2.51 2.77 7.89
N ILE A 172 2.85 3.83 8.62
CA ILE A 172 4.13 3.94 9.34
C ILE A 172 4.41 2.70 10.23
N PRO A 173 3.49 2.22 11.09
CA PRO A 173 3.76 1.05 11.94
C PRO A 173 3.99 -0.23 11.14
N LEU A 174 3.46 -0.33 9.92
CA LEU A 174 3.66 -1.47 9.03
C LEU A 174 5.09 -1.51 8.46
N GLY A 175 5.68 -0.35 8.17
CA GLY A 175 7.07 -0.25 7.71
C GLY A 175 8.10 -0.58 8.78
N LEU A 176 7.80 -0.22 10.03
CA LEU A 176 8.67 -0.45 11.19
C LEU A 176 8.83 -1.93 11.56
N GLN A 177 7.97 -2.82 11.05
CA GLN A 177 8.03 -4.26 11.32
C GLN A 177 9.15 -4.98 10.55
N PHE A 178 9.66 -4.41 9.46
CA PHE A 178 10.63 -5.06 8.57
C PHE A 178 12.02 -4.40 8.68
N ILE A 179 12.87 -4.92 9.58
CA ILE A 179 14.27 -4.49 9.70
C ILE A 179 15.15 -5.46 8.90
N PRO A 180 16.09 -4.96 8.07
CA PRO A 180 17.03 -5.83 7.36
C PRO A 180 17.94 -6.56 8.36
N VAL A 181 17.97 -7.89 8.27
CA VAL A 181 18.82 -8.75 9.12
C VAL A 181 20.01 -9.19 8.28
N PRO A 182 21.25 -9.20 8.83
CA PRO A 182 22.42 -9.71 8.11
C PRO A 182 22.20 -11.17 7.67
N SER A 183 22.42 -11.45 6.39
CA SER A 183 22.36 -12.81 5.84
C SER A 183 23.55 -13.63 6.31
N LYS A 184 23.41 -14.97 6.30
CA LYS A 184 24.53 -15.92 6.53
C LYS A 184 25.62 -15.83 5.44
N ILE A 185 25.35 -15.15 4.33
CA ILE A 185 26.31 -14.89 3.25
C ILE A 185 26.99 -13.55 3.51
N VAL A 186 28.33 -13.56 3.64
CA VAL A 186 29.15 -12.37 3.91
C VAL A 186 28.82 -11.25 2.91
N GLY A 187 28.25 -10.15 3.39
CA GLY A 187 27.93 -8.95 2.60
C GLY A 187 26.53 -8.89 1.99
N GLN A 188 25.64 -9.88 2.22
CA GLN A 188 24.23 -9.80 1.82
C GLN A 188 23.30 -9.54 3.02
N TYR A 189 22.20 -8.84 2.78
CA TYR A 189 21.16 -8.56 3.77
C TYR A 189 19.84 -9.15 3.28
N THR A 190 19.20 -9.95 4.13
CA THR A 190 17.88 -10.54 3.85
C THR A 190 16.81 -9.82 4.66
N ILE A 191 15.60 -9.76 4.11
CA ILE A 191 14.43 -9.18 4.79
C ILE A 191 14.04 -10.16 5.90
N GLY A 192 14.41 -9.85 7.15
CA GLY A 192 14.05 -10.64 8.31
C GLY A 192 12.80 -10.08 8.96
N ASN A 193 11.92 -10.98 9.43
CA ASN A 193 10.78 -10.58 10.26
C ASN A 193 11.27 -10.39 11.71
N ASN A 194 10.91 -9.29 12.37
CA ASN A 194 11.42 -8.92 13.71
C ASN A 194 10.77 -9.70 14.87
N VAL A 195 10.44 -10.97 14.66
CA VAL A 195 9.88 -11.84 15.70
C VAL A 195 10.80 -11.98 16.91
N GLY A 196 12.12 -11.82 16.75
CA GLY A 196 13.09 -11.86 17.85
C GLY A 196 13.14 -10.60 18.72
N LEU A 197 12.64 -9.46 18.24
CA LEU A 197 12.61 -8.19 18.99
C LEU A 197 11.24 -7.93 19.63
N LEU A 198 10.17 -8.46 19.03
CA LEU A 198 8.78 -8.29 19.47
C LEU A 198 8.34 -9.34 20.50
N CYS A 199 8.99 -10.50 20.57
CA CYS A 199 8.68 -11.56 21.54
C CYS A 199 9.78 -11.72 22.62
N ARG A 200 10.52 -10.65 22.93
CA ARG A 200 11.47 -10.61 24.07
C ARG A 200 10.89 -9.81 25.22
#